data_AF-M3AHF3-F1
#
_entry.id   AF-M3AHF3-F1
#
_cell.length_a   1.000
_cell.length_b   1.000
_cell.length_c   1.000
_cell.angle_alpha   90.00
_cell.angle_beta   90.00
_cell.angle_gamma   90.00
#
_symmetry.space_group_name_H-M   'P 1'
#
loop_
_entity.id
_entity.type
_entity.pdbx_description
1 polymer ?
#
loop_
_entity_poly.entity_id
_entity_poly.type
_entity_poly.pdbx_seq_one_letter_code
_entity_poly.pdbx_strand_id
1 'polypeptide(L)'
;MRDTMLSQASAEVTALRALAWVVTDQERGMRFLALTGCDAATLRRRAGETDVLGAVLDFLLDDETALRAFADEVDLPAQSVALARFALPGALRR
;
A
#
# COMPACT_ATOMS: atom_id res chain seq x y z
N MET A 1 -12.97 -9.64 22.43
CA MET A 1 -12.47 -10.61 21.42
C MET A 1 -12.97 -10.20 20.03
N ARG A 2 -12.46 -9.10 19.45
CA ARG A 2 -12.75 -8.71 18.05
C ARG A 2 -11.45 -8.32 17.33
N ASP A 3 -10.41 -9.15 17.44
CA ASP A 3 -9.07 -8.79 16.92
C ASP A 3 -8.39 -10.00 16.28
N THR A 4 -9.15 -10.80 15.51
CA THR A 4 -8.62 -11.99 14.81
C THR A 4 -8.80 -11.92 13.30
N MET A 5 -9.41 -10.86 12.77
CA MET A 5 -9.48 -10.59 11.33
C MET A 5 -9.07 -9.15 11.10
N LEU A 6 -8.06 -8.93 10.28
CA LEU A 6 -7.60 -7.60 9.90
C LEU A 6 -8.78 -6.90 9.20
N SER A 7 -9.39 -5.92 9.88
CA SER A 7 -10.56 -5.20 9.36
C SER A 7 -10.17 -4.42 8.10
N GLN A 8 -11.09 -4.28 7.15
CA GLN A 8 -10.87 -3.44 5.96
C GLN A 8 -10.38 -2.05 6.35
N ALA A 9 -10.92 -1.44 7.41
CA ALA A 9 -10.46 -0.14 7.91
C ALA A 9 -8.98 -0.17 8.35
N SER A 10 -8.54 -1.23 9.02
CA SER A 10 -7.12 -1.41 9.41
C SER A 10 -6.22 -1.64 8.19
N ALA A 11 -6.72 -2.32 7.17
CA ALA A 11 -6.02 -2.51 5.90
C ALA A 11 -5.86 -1.19 5.14
N GLU A 12 -6.92 -0.39 5.06
CA GLU A 12 -6.91 0.94 4.45
C GLU A 12 -5.92 1.87 5.15
N VAL A 13 -5.86 1.85 6.49
CA VAL A 13 -4.86 2.62 7.25
C VAL A 13 -3.45 2.18 6.91
N THR A 14 -3.19 0.86 6.84
CA THR A 14 -1.86 0.34 6.44
C THR A 14 -1.50 0.78 5.02
N ALA A 15 -2.44 0.70 4.08
CA ALA A 15 -2.23 1.14 2.70
C ALA A 15 -2.00 2.65 2.57
N LEU A 16 -2.71 3.47 3.35
CA LEU A 16 -2.49 4.91 3.40
C LEU A 16 -1.10 5.26 3.96
N ARG A 17 -0.63 4.54 4.99
CA ARG A 17 0.74 4.67 5.51
C ARG A 17 1.77 4.29 4.45
N ALA A 18 1.54 3.18 3.73
CA ALA A 18 2.37 2.77 2.60
C ALA A 18 2.40 3.83 1.49
N LEU A 19 1.25 4.40 1.13
CA LEU A 19 1.16 5.47 0.15
C LEU A 19 1.94 6.71 0.58
N ALA A 20 1.78 7.15 1.83
CA ALA A 20 2.54 8.27 2.38
C ALA A 20 4.06 8.00 2.32
N TRP A 21 4.49 6.80 2.68
CA TRP A 21 5.90 6.39 2.63
C TRP A 21 6.47 6.41 1.20
N VAL A 22 5.72 5.90 0.23
CA VAL A 22 6.12 5.90 -1.19
C VAL A 22 6.24 7.31 -1.74
N VAL A 23 5.29 8.21 -1.45
CA VAL A 23 5.32 9.57 -2.00
C VAL A 23 6.26 10.53 -1.25
N THR A 24 6.80 10.13 -0.10
CA THR A 24 7.79 10.92 0.65
C THR A 24 9.16 10.90 -0.06
N ASP A 25 9.38 9.92 -0.92
CA ASP A 25 10.62 9.74 -1.67
C ASP A 25 10.35 9.90 -3.16
N GLN A 26 11.14 10.76 -3.79
CA GLN A 26 10.91 11.12 -5.18
C GLN A 26 11.10 9.92 -6.11
N GLU A 27 12.08 9.05 -5.86
CA GLU A 27 12.33 7.89 -6.71
C GLU A 27 11.22 6.85 -6.56
N ARG A 28 10.83 6.51 -5.32
CA ARG A 28 9.72 5.59 -5.05
C ARG A 28 8.42 6.12 -5.64
N GLY A 29 8.12 7.40 -5.44
CA GLY A 29 6.95 8.06 -6.00
C GLY A 29 6.93 8.02 -7.53
N MET A 30 8.04 8.33 -8.20
CA MET A 30 8.14 8.27 -9.66
C MET A 30 7.93 6.84 -10.19
N ARG A 31 8.53 5.81 -9.57
CA ARG A 31 8.29 4.42 -9.96
C ARG A 31 6.83 4.01 -9.80
N PHE A 32 6.20 4.41 -8.69
CA PHE A 32 4.80 4.09 -8.44
C PHE A 32 3.84 4.78 -9.42
N LEU A 33 4.10 6.04 -9.77
CA LEU A 33 3.36 6.75 -10.82
C LEU A 33 3.52 6.07 -12.19
N ALA A 34 4.74 5.65 -12.53
CA ALA A 34 5.01 4.91 -13.76
C ALA A 34 4.27 3.56 -13.81
N LEU A 35 4.20 2.85 -12.68
CA LEU A 35 3.49 1.58 -12.56
C LEU A 35 1.96 1.72 -12.67
N THR A 36 1.40 2.76 -12.05
CA THR A 36 -0.05 3.01 -12.06
C THR A 36 -0.53 3.76 -13.30
N GLY A 37 0.38 4.32 -14.10
CA GLY A 37 0.06 5.20 -15.23
C GLY A 37 -0.64 6.50 -14.81
N CYS A 38 -0.62 6.83 -13.51
CA CYS A 38 -1.26 8.03 -12.98
C CYS A 38 -0.24 9.17 -12.86
N ASP A 39 -0.71 10.42 -12.95
CA ASP A 39 0.05 11.58 -12.51
C ASP A 39 -0.17 11.86 -11.00
N ALA A 40 0.69 12.69 -10.41
CA ALA A 40 0.63 13.00 -8.98
C ALA A 40 -0.69 13.66 -8.55
N ALA A 41 -1.32 14.46 -9.42
CA ALA A 41 -2.58 15.13 -9.13
C ALA A 41 -3.74 14.12 -9.07
N THR A 42 -3.76 13.19 -10.02
CA THR A 42 -4.73 12.10 -10.14
C THR A 42 -4.56 11.12 -9.00
N LEU A 43 -3.32 10.76 -8.67
CA LEU A 43 -3.03 9.93 -7.51
C LEU A 43 -3.56 10.58 -6.23
N ARG A 44 -3.33 11.88 -6.03
CA ARG A 44 -3.79 12.59 -4.84
C ARG A 44 -5.31 12.65 -4.73
N ARG A 45 -6.04 12.80 -5.85
CA ARG A 45 -7.51 12.74 -5.87
C ARG A 45 -8.04 11.34 -5.54
N ARG A 46 -7.34 10.30 -5.98
CA ARG A 46 -7.75 8.90 -5.86
C ARG A 46 -7.12 8.18 -4.67
N ALA A 47 -6.37 8.87 -3.81
CA ALA A 47 -5.60 8.26 -2.72
C ALA A 47 -6.44 7.45 -1.72
N GLY A 48 -7.74 7.77 -1.58
CA GLY A 48 -8.68 7.01 -0.73
C GLY A 48 -9.43 5.89 -1.45
N GLU A 49 -9.20 5.70 -2.75
CA GLU A 49 -9.84 4.62 -3.50
C GLU A 49 -9.13 3.30 -3.24
N THR A 50 -9.92 2.25 -3.02
CA THR A 50 -9.41 0.90 -2.75
C THR A 50 -8.46 0.40 -3.84
N ASP A 51 -8.67 0.79 -5.11
CA ASP A 51 -7.78 0.41 -6.21
C ASP A 51 -6.37 1.00 -6.03
N VAL A 52 -6.24 2.25 -5.58
CA VAL A 52 -4.95 2.89 -5.31
C VAL A 52 -4.30 2.28 -4.08
N LEU A 53 -5.09 2.04 -3.03
CA LEU A 53 -4.65 1.42 -1.80
C LEU A 53 -4.16 -0.02 -2.03
N GLY A 54 -4.84 -0.77 -2.91
CA GLY A 54 -4.39 -2.09 -3.36
C GLY A 54 -3.09 -2.01 -4.14
N ALA A 55 -3.02 -1.10 -5.12
CA ALA A 55 -1.84 -0.93 -5.97
C ALA A 55 -0.58 -0.57 -5.19
N VAL A 56 -0.68 0.26 -4.14
CA VAL A 56 0.51 0.61 -3.33
C VAL A 56 0.98 -0.57 -2.48
N LEU A 57 0.06 -1.39 -1.97
CA LEU A 57 0.44 -2.61 -1.26
C LEU A 57 1.06 -3.63 -2.23
N ASP A 58 0.52 -3.78 -3.44
CA ASP A 58 1.11 -4.61 -4.50
C ASP A 58 2.52 -4.13 -4.88
N PHE A 59 2.72 -2.81 -5.00
CA PHE A 59 4.03 -2.20 -5.25
C PHE A 59 5.06 -2.54 -4.16
N LEU A 60 4.66 -2.53 -2.89
CA LEU A 60 5.55 -2.95 -1.80
C LEU A 60 5.81 -4.46 -1.85
N LEU A 61 4.80 -5.28 -2.14
CA LEU A 61 4.94 -6.73 -2.17
C LEU A 61 5.79 -7.24 -3.34
N ASP A 62 5.92 -6.46 -4.42
CA ASP A 62 6.76 -6.79 -5.59
C ASP A 62 8.26 -6.54 -5.34
N ASP A 63 8.61 -5.68 -4.37
CA ASP A 63 9.98 -5.33 -4.01
C ASP A 63 10.25 -5.63 -2.53
N GLU A 64 10.90 -6.76 -2.25
CA GLU A 64 11.23 -7.19 -0.89
C GLU A 64 12.04 -6.14 -0.10
N THR A 65 12.90 -5.36 -0.78
CA THR A 65 13.69 -4.31 -0.11
C THR A 65 12.80 -3.16 0.33
N ALA A 66 11.88 -2.73 -0.55
CA ALA A 66 10.91 -1.69 -0.23
C ALA A 66 9.94 -2.14 0.87
N LEU A 67 9.47 -3.40 0.81
CA LEU A 67 8.62 -4.00 1.82
C LEU A 67 9.26 -3.96 3.21
N ARG A 68 10.52 -4.41 3.31
CA ARG A 68 11.27 -4.46 4.57
C ARG A 68 11.54 -3.06 5.10
N ALA A 69 11.97 -2.14 4.24
CA ALA A 69 12.22 -0.75 4.64
C ALA A 69 10.95 -0.04 5.15
N PHE A 70 9.81 -0.24 4.48
CA PHE A 70 8.52 0.24 4.96
C PHE A 70 8.17 -0.39 6.32
N ALA A 71 8.20 -1.72 6.41
CA ALA A 71 7.87 -2.49 7.60
C ALA A 71 8.68 -2.03 8.83
N ASP A 72 9.99 -1.84 8.65
CA ASP A 72 10.90 -1.35 9.69
C ASP A 72 10.55 0.09 10.12
N GLU A 73 10.22 0.98 9.17
CA GLU A 73 9.88 2.38 9.47
C GLU A 73 8.54 2.53 10.18
N VAL A 74 7.57 1.67 9.86
CA VAL A 74 6.22 1.70 10.44
C VAL A 74 6.04 0.83 11.68
N ASP A 75 7.10 0.15 12.12
CA ASP A 75 7.12 -0.84 13.21
C ASP A 75 6.02 -1.89 13.04
N LEU A 76 5.94 -2.47 11.83
CA LEU A 76 4.99 -3.53 11.50
C LEU A 76 5.72 -4.74 10.92
N PRO A 77 5.28 -5.97 11.21
CA PRO A 77 5.84 -7.12 10.53
C PRO A 77 5.46 -7.09 9.05
N ALA A 78 6.39 -7.44 8.16
CA ALA A 78 6.18 -7.43 6.70
C ALA A 78 4.94 -8.23 6.26
N GLN A 79 4.62 -9.33 6.97
CA GLN A 79 3.39 -10.11 6.74
C GLN A 79 2.09 -9.29 6.89
N SER A 80 2.09 -8.22 7.68
CA SER A 80 0.93 -7.34 7.84
C SER A 80 0.58 -6.61 6.55
N VAL A 81 1.56 -6.33 5.68
CA VAL A 81 1.33 -5.71 4.37
C VAL A 81 0.57 -6.67 3.45
N ALA A 82 0.98 -7.95 3.42
CA ALA A 82 0.26 -8.99 2.69
C ALA A 82 -1.15 -9.19 3.23
N LEU A 83 -1.32 -9.26 4.56
CA LEU A 83 -2.64 -9.39 5.18
C LEU A 83 -3.54 -8.17 4.90
N ALA A 84 -2.99 -6.96 4.91
CA ALA A 84 -3.70 -5.75 4.48
C ALA A 84 -4.15 -5.86 3.04
N ARG A 85 -3.28 -6.36 2.14
CA ARG A 85 -3.64 -6.52 0.73
C ARG A 85 -4.79 -7.50 0.53
N PHE A 86 -4.77 -8.63 1.25
CA PHE A 86 -5.85 -9.63 1.22
C PHE A 86 -7.17 -9.12 1.81
N ALA A 87 -7.11 -8.20 2.77
CA ALA A 87 -8.30 -7.58 3.37
C ALA A 87 -8.93 -6.49 2.50
N LEU A 88 -8.23 -5.98 1.47
CA LEU A 88 -8.79 -5.01 0.53
C LEU A 88 -9.47 -5.68 -0.68
N PRO A 89 -10.62 -5.14 -1.13
CA PRO A 89 -11.22 -5.50 -2.41
C PRO A 89 -10.21 -5.43 -3.57
N GLY A 90 -10.36 -6.31 -4.57
CA GLY A 90 -9.50 -6.31 -5.76
C GLY A 90 -8.17 -7.07 -5.63
N ALA A 91 -7.92 -7.80 -4.52
CA ALA A 91 -6.73 -8.65 -4.33
C ALA A 91 -6.59 -9.84 -5.29
N LEU A 92 -7.63 -10.10 -6.09
CA LEU A 92 -7.74 -11.29 -6.94
C LEU A 92 -7.78 -11.01 -8.45
N ARG A 93 -7.45 -9.80 -8.91
CA ARG A 93 -7.31 -9.56 -10.36
C ARG A 93 -5.85 -9.72 -10.78
N ARG A 94 -5.50 -10.95 -11.18
CA ARG A 94 -4.35 -11.22 -12.05
C ARG A 94 -4.68 -10.82 -13.49
#